data_AF-A0A927QDB8-F1
#
_entry.id   AF-A0A927QDB8-F1
#
_cell.length_a   1.000
_cell.length_b   1.000
_cell.length_c   1.000
_cell.angle_alpha   90.00
_cell.angle_beta   90.00
_cell.angle_gamma   90.00
#
_symmetry.space_group_name_H-M   'P 1'
#
loop_
_entity.id
_entity.type
_entity.pdbx_description
1 polymer ?
#
loop_
_entity_poly.entity_id
_entity_poly.type
_entity_poly.pdbx_seq_one_letter_code
_entity_poly.pdbx_strand_id
1 'polypeptide(L)'
;MTERLWFPKYLIDEVLPAGRETPEAWLPYLLGSEDENRKFLFTPGDVVTFKFLDPRGFVDVDINPDGTLAQSSRCPETSDLFDVAPTQTATPFKHHQPANSFWDWESEVWAATLEEFAELYADPLIDEPVTVSVEAAFWSQTFRYRINDDGKSLTLQTPPADAGAQETSSC
;
A
#
# COMPACT_ATOMS: atom_id res chain seq x y z
N MET A 1 2.81 5.69 15.79
CA MET A 1 3.18 4.32 15.38
C MET A 1 2.30 4.01 14.19
N THR A 2 2.87 3.70 13.04
CA THR A 2 2.09 3.27 11.87
C THR A 2 1.69 1.81 12.09
N GLU A 3 0.39 1.57 12.21
CA GLU A 3 -0.15 0.25 12.47
C GLU A 3 -0.35 -0.46 11.14
N ARG A 4 0.37 -1.58 10.95
CA ARG A 4 0.24 -2.40 9.75
C ARG A 4 -1.06 -3.18 9.83
N LEU A 5 -1.93 -3.00 8.85
CA LEU A 5 -3.19 -3.70 8.74
C LEU A 5 -3.09 -4.78 7.68
N TRP A 6 -3.40 -6.03 8.04
CA TRP A 6 -3.32 -7.19 7.17
C TRP A 6 -4.65 -7.52 6.52
N PHE A 7 -4.58 -7.94 5.26
CA PHE A 7 -5.73 -8.29 4.43
C PHE A 7 -5.43 -9.54 3.59
N PRO A 8 -6.38 -10.50 3.49
CA PRO A 8 -6.31 -11.57 2.51
C PRO A 8 -6.34 -10.94 1.11
N LYS A 9 -5.42 -11.35 0.24
CA LYS A 9 -5.25 -10.71 -1.08
C LYS A 9 -6.53 -10.69 -1.92
N TYR A 10 -7.35 -11.73 -1.82
CA TYR A 10 -8.58 -11.88 -2.59
C TYR A 10 -9.76 -11.05 -2.05
N LEU A 11 -9.60 -10.37 -0.91
CA LEU A 11 -10.58 -9.43 -0.35
C LEU A 11 -10.18 -7.96 -0.59
N ILE A 12 -9.06 -7.72 -1.27
CA ILE A 12 -8.63 -6.37 -1.63
C ILE A 12 -9.40 -5.99 -2.89
N ASP A 13 -10.38 -5.10 -2.72
CA ASP A 13 -11.29 -4.57 -3.73
C ASP A 13 -11.59 -3.10 -3.38
N GLU A 14 -12.51 -2.44 -4.10
CA GLU A 14 -12.86 -1.02 -3.89
C GLU A 14 -13.32 -0.69 -2.45
N VAL A 15 -14.03 -1.61 -1.78
CA VAL A 15 -14.45 -1.44 -0.38
C VAL A 15 -13.77 -2.46 0.50
N LEU A 16 -12.77 -2.00 1.25
CA LEU A 16 -12.01 -2.85 2.14
C LEU A 16 -12.77 -3.13 3.45
N PRO A 17 -12.77 -4.39 3.94
CA PRO A 17 -13.23 -4.68 5.28
C PRO A 17 -12.31 -4.05 6.33
N ALA A 18 -12.67 -4.13 7.62
CA ALA A 18 -11.74 -3.74 8.68
C ALA A 18 -10.49 -4.64 8.67
N GLY A 19 -9.32 -4.03 8.51
CA GLY A 19 -8.03 -4.71 8.55
C GLY A 19 -7.73 -5.34 9.92
N ARG A 20 -6.77 -6.26 9.96
CA ARG A 20 -6.37 -6.96 11.20
C ARG A 20 -4.91 -6.72 11.54
N GLU A 21 -4.56 -6.75 12.81
CA GLU A 21 -3.18 -6.55 13.27
C GLU A 21 -2.21 -7.67 12.82
N THR A 22 -2.74 -8.88 12.58
CA THR A 22 -1.96 -10.04 12.10
C THR A 22 -2.70 -10.85 11.03
N PRO A 23 -1.99 -11.62 10.19
CA PRO A 23 -2.60 -12.58 9.26
C PRO A 23 -3.44 -13.66 9.97
N GLU A 24 -2.98 -14.16 11.13
CA GLU A 24 -3.64 -15.23 11.89
C GLU A 24 -5.03 -14.81 12.38
N ALA A 25 -5.23 -13.52 12.67
CA ALA A 25 -6.53 -12.99 13.09
C ALA A 25 -7.63 -13.13 12.02
N TRP A 26 -7.26 -13.43 10.77
CA TRP A 26 -8.22 -13.76 9.71
C TRP A 26 -8.71 -15.21 9.74
N LEU A 27 -7.97 -16.14 10.35
CA LEU A 27 -8.27 -17.57 10.27
C LEU A 27 -9.70 -17.94 10.69
N PRO A 28 -10.30 -17.37 11.77
CA PRO A 28 -11.70 -17.65 12.11
C PRO A 28 -12.69 -17.37 10.97
N TYR A 29 -12.41 -16.33 10.17
CA TYR A 29 -13.24 -15.92 9.04
C TYR A 29 -12.99 -16.80 7.81
N LEU A 30 -11.75 -17.24 7.61
CA LEU A 30 -11.35 -18.06 6.46
C LEU A 30 -11.77 -19.52 6.61
N LEU A 31 -11.68 -20.01 7.84
CA LEU A 31 -12.03 -21.36 8.26
C LEU A 31 -13.45 -21.44 8.84
N GLY A 32 -14.31 -20.44 8.62
CA GLY A 32 -15.75 -20.53 8.92
C GLY A 32 -16.13 -20.82 10.37
N SER A 33 -15.38 -20.37 11.37
CA SER A 33 -15.46 -20.94 12.72
C SER A 33 -16.59 -20.43 13.63
N GLU A 34 -17.52 -19.58 13.18
CA GLU A 34 -18.54 -18.99 14.09
C GLU A 34 -19.97 -18.88 13.52
N ASP A 35 -20.26 -19.41 12.33
CA ASP A 35 -21.61 -19.37 11.76
C ASP A 35 -21.86 -20.63 10.91
N GLU A 36 -22.82 -21.47 11.33
CA GLU A 36 -23.11 -22.77 10.70
C GLU A 36 -23.53 -22.64 9.22
N ASN A 37 -23.84 -21.42 8.76
CA ASN A 37 -24.21 -21.13 7.38
C ASN A 37 -23.05 -20.63 6.50
N ARG A 38 -21.84 -20.46 7.03
CA ARG A 38 -20.68 -20.01 6.25
C ARG A 38 -19.87 -21.20 5.74
N LYS A 39 -19.70 -21.28 4.42
CA LYS A 39 -18.79 -22.26 3.81
C LYS A 39 -17.34 -21.90 4.15
N PHE A 40 -16.57 -22.91 4.55
CA PHE A 40 -15.12 -22.82 4.67
C PHE A 40 -14.54 -22.39 3.32
N LEU A 41 -13.78 -21.29 3.30
CA LEU A 41 -13.04 -20.88 2.11
C LEU A 41 -11.72 -21.64 2.00
N PHE A 42 -11.18 -22.07 3.13
CA PHE A 42 -9.90 -22.79 3.25
C PHE A 42 -9.98 -23.87 4.33
N THR A 43 -9.00 -24.76 4.33
CA THR A 43 -8.80 -25.82 5.31
C THR A 43 -7.33 -25.84 5.79
N PRO A 44 -7.05 -26.44 6.97
CA PRO A 44 -5.68 -26.68 7.40
C PRO A 44 -4.87 -27.39 6.30
N GLY A 45 -3.65 -26.89 6.05
CA GLY A 45 -2.79 -27.34 4.97
C GLY A 45 -2.82 -26.45 3.72
N ASP A 46 -3.90 -25.68 3.51
CA ASP A 46 -4.01 -24.77 2.35
C ASP A 46 -3.05 -23.59 2.43
N VAL A 47 -2.74 -23.01 1.26
CA VAL A 47 -1.93 -21.80 1.14
C VAL A 47 -2.83 -20.60 0.91
N VAL A 48 -2.73 -19.63 1.82
CA VAL A 48 -3.41 -18.34 1.75
C VAL A 48 -2.41 -17.23 1.49
N THR A 49 -2.86 -16.13 0.89
CA THR A 49 -2.00 -14.99 0.57
C THR A 49 -2.51 -13.71 1.18
N PHE A 50 -1.58 -12.91 1.69
CA PHE A 50 -1.86 -11.67 2.41
C PHE A 50 -1.01 -10.52 1.87
N LYS A 51 -1.52 -9.30 2.03
CA LYS A 51 -0.74 -8.07 1.98
C LYS A 51 -0.97 -7.31 3.29
N PHE A 52 -0.03 -6.45 3.67
CA PHE A 52 -0.29 -5.43 4.67
C PHE A 52 -0.40 -4.05 4.02
N LEU A 53 -1.27 -3.23 4.58
CA LEU A 53 -1.42 -1.81 4.34
C LEU A 53 -0.74 -1.06 5.49
N ASP A 54 0.01 -0.03 5.14
CA ASP A 54 0.62 0.91 6.08
C ASP A 54 0.07 2.32 5.76
N PRO A 55 -1.03 2.74 6.43
CA PRO A 55 -1.69 4.01 6.16
C PRO A 55 -0.77 5.20 6.47
N ARG A 56 -0.70 6.17 5.57
CA ARG A 56 0.11 7.39 5.74
C ARG A 56 -0.72 8.62 6.02
N GLY A 57 -2.04 8.51 5.90
CA GLY A 57 -3.00 9.59 6.14
C GLY A 57 -3.23 10.42 4.88
N PHE A 58 -3.92 11.55 5.07
CA PHE A 58 -4.28 12.45 3.99
C PHE A 58 -3.14 13.40 3.63
N VAL A 59 -2.96 13.63 2.34
CA VAL A 59 -2.04 14.63 1.79
C VAL A 59 -2.73 15.41 0.67
N ASP A 60 -2.53 16.73 0.68
CA ASP A 60 -2.94 17.59 -0.43
C ASP A 60 -1.79 17.67 -1.43
N VAL A 61 -2.09 17.40 -2.69
CA VAL A 61 -1.14 17.34 -3.79
C VAL A 61 -1.55 18.36 -4.84
N ASP A 62 -0.68 19.33 -5.11
CA ASP A 62 -0.88 20.27 -6.19
C ASP A 62 -0.26 19.73 -7.48
N ILE A 63 -1.07 19.56 -8.52
CA ILE A 63 -0.70 18.92 -9.79
C ILE A 63 -0.92 19.91 -10.92
N ASN A 64 0.12 20.18 -11.71
CA ASN A 64 0.02 20.96 -12.93
C ASN A 64 -0.67 20.15 -14.04
N PRO A 65 -1.28 20.81 -15.06
CA PRO A 65 -1.83 20.15 -16.25
C PRO A 65 -0.90 19.19 -16.98
N ASP A 66 0.42 19.37 -16.86
CA ASP A 66 1.44 18.55 -17.51
C ASP A 66 1.86 17.31 -16.70
N GLY A 67 1.22 17.05 -15.56
CA GLY A 67 1.55 15.92 -14.69
C GLY A 67 2.68 16.18 -13.70
N THR A 68 3.27 17.37 -13.71
CA THR A 68 4.29 17.73 -12.72
C THR A 68 3.68 18.24 -11.42
N LEU A 69 4.37 18.02 -10.31
CA LEU A 69 3.97 18.61 -9.02
C LEU A 69 4.14 20.12 -9.07
N ALA A 70 3.08 20.86 -8.74
CA ALA A 70 3.18 22.29 -8.59
C ALA A 70 4.04 22.57 -7.33
N GLN A 71 5.20 23.20 -7.52
CA GLN A 71 5.93 23.72 -6.38
C GLN A 71 5.07 24.82 -5.77
N SER A 72 4.75 24.70 -4.47
CA SER A 72 4.04 25.76 -3.74
C SER A 72 4.62 27.11 -4.12
N SER A 73 3.79 27.96 -4.74
CA SER A 73 4.22 29.28 -5.17
C SER A 73 4.55 30.09 -3.93
N ARG A 74 5.84 30.14 -3.56
CA ARG A 74 6.31 31.08 -2.55
C ARG A 74 6.15 32.48 -3.15
N CYS A 75 5.32 33.32 -2.53
CA CYS A 75 5.34 34.74 -2.84
C CYS A 75 6.79 35.24 -2.63
N PRO A 76 7.39 35.97 -3.58
CA PRO A 76 8.75 36.50 -3.45
C PRO A 76 8.97 37.36 -2.20
N GLU A 77 7.88 37.82 -1.60
CA GLU A 77 7.84 38.72 -0.43
C GLU A 77 7.73 37.98 0.91
N THR A 78 7.57 36.65 0.92
CA THR A 78 7.51 35.88 2.17
C THR A 78 8.92 35.60 2.67
N SER A 79 9.39 36.42 3.61
CA SER A 79 10.68 36.19 4.30
C SER A 79 10.67 34.86 5.07
N ASP A 80 11.67 34.01 4.81
CA ASP A 80 11.86 32.74 5.51
C ASP A 80 12.27 32.98 6.97
N LEU A 81 11.39 32.62 7.92
CA LEU A 81 11.70 32.63 9.36
C LEU A 81 12.30 31.30 9.85
N PHE A 82 12.49 30.33 8.95
CA PHE A 82 12.98 28.98 9.26
C PHE A 82 14.15 28.55 8.39
N ASP A 83 15.05 29.48 8.07
CA ASP A 83 16.37 29.12 7.56
C ASP A 83 17.20 28.53 8.72
N VAL A 84 16.85 27.29 9.09
CA VAL A 84 17.63 26.44 9.98
C VAL A 84 18.27 25.40 9.09
N ALA A 85 19.57 25.57 8.88
CA ALA A 85 20.48 24.58 8.31
C ALA A 85 20.13 23.16 8.81
N PRO A 86 20.37 22.11 7.99
CA PRO A 86 19.78 20.80 8.20
C PRO A 86 20.24 20.20 9.52
N THR A 87 19.40 20.28 10.55
CA THR A 87 19.57 19.51 11.78
C THR A 87 19.15 18.09 11.48
N GLN A 88 20.14 17.36 10.97
CA GLN A 88 20.20 15.91 10.86
C GLN A 88 19.92 15.28 12.24
N THR A 89 18.66 14.98 12.53
CA THR A 89 18.30 13.93 13.50
C THR A 89 17.83 12.72 12.72
N ALA A 90 18.80 12.03 12.12
CA ALA A 90 18.63 10.67 11.68
C ALA A 90 18.25 9.82 12.90
N THR A 91 16.96 9.56 13.05
CA THR A 91 16.49 8.53 13.98
C THR A 91 16.85 7.18 13.35
N PRO A 92 17.64 6.32 14.02
CA PRO A 92 18.03 5.06 13.42
C PRO A 92 16.86 4.07 13.53
N PHE A 93 16.61 3.36 12.41
CA PHE A 93 15.62 2.29 12.18
C PHE A 93 14.17 2.70 11.85
N LYS A 94 13.87 2.75 10.54
CA LYS A 94 12.97 1.82 9.84
C LYS A 94 12.80 2.30 8.40
N HIS A 95 13.15 1.48 7.41
CA HIS A 95 12.82 1.74 6.02
C HIS A 95 11.30 1.87 5.87
N HIS A 96 10.77 3.09 5.92
CA HIS A 96 9.43 3.37 5.45
C HIS A 96 9.52 3.44 3.93
N GLN A 97 9.04 2.39 3.27
CA GLN A 97 8.87 2.43 1.82
C GLN A 97 7.90 3.58 1.48
N PRO A 98 8.13 4.28 0.35
CA PRO A 98 7.23 5.36 -0.09
C PRO A 98 5.81 4.83 -0.26
N ALA A 99 4.82 5.70 -0.14
CA ALA A 99 3.44 5.35 -0.47
C ALA A 99 3.37 4.86 -1.92
N ASN A 100 2.54 3.85 -2.17
CA ASN A 100 2.34 3.28 -3.50
C ASN A 100 0.87 3.14 -3.90
N SER A 101 -0.01 3.78 -3.14
CA SER A 101 -1.46 3.84 -3.33
C SER A 101 -1.93 5.20 -2.84
N PHE A 102 -2.76 5.84 -3.66
CA PHE A 102 -3.31 7.16 -3.46
C PHE A 102 -4.80 7.10 -3.75
N TRP A 103 -5.64 7.16 -2.71
CA TRP A 103 -7.08 7.16 -2.86
C TRP A 103 -7.60 8.59 -2.91
N ASP A 104 -8.07 9.03 -4.08
CA ASP A 104 -8.86 10.25 -4.23
C ASP A 104 -10.33 9.83 -4.23
N TRP A 105 -11.09 10.19 -3.18
CA TRP A 105 -12.54 9.96 -2.91
C TRP A 105 -13.29 8.88 -3.74
N GLU A 106 -13.26 8.94 -5.07
CA GLU A 106 -13.87 8.03 -6.03
C GLU A 106 -13.00 6.84 -6.49
N SER A 107 -11.66 6.91 -6.45
CA SER A 107 -10.78 5.86 -7.00
C SER A 107 -9.39 5.77 -6.36
N GLU A 108 -8.82 4.55 -6.38
CA GLU A 108 -7.43 4.29 -6.00
C GLU A 108 -6.51 4.40 -7.22
N VAL A 109 -5.48 5.23 -7.13
CA VAL A 109 -4.39 5.29 -8.10
C VAL A 109 -3.16 4.58 -7.53
N TRP A 110 -2.69 3.57 -8.26
CA TRP A 110 -1.47 2.82 -7.93
C TRP A 110 -0.28 3.43 -8.66
N ALA A 111 0.62 4.04 -7.91
CA ALA A 111 1.82 4.69 -8.43
C ALA A 111 2.97 4.45 -7.46
N ALA A 112 4.20 4.17 -7.93
CA ALA A 112 5.33 3.90 -7.05
C ALA A 112 5.88 5.16 -6.35
N THR A 113 5.59 6.35 -6.91
CA THR A 113 5.96 7.65 -6.34
C THR A 113 4.83 8.68 -6.48
N LEU A 114 4.98 9.81 -5.79
CA LEU A 114 4.04 10.92 -5.88
C LEU A 114 4.09 11.62 -7.25
N GLU A 115 5.27 11.63 -7.88
CA GLU A 115 5.45 12.15 -9.23
C GLU A 115 4.72 11.26 -10.26
N GLU A 116 4.85 9.94 -10.15
CA GLU A 116 4.10 9.01 -11.02
C GLU A 116 2.58 9.14 -10.78
N PHE A 117 2.15 9.37 -9.53
CA PHE A 117 0.75 9.69 -9.24
C PHE A 117 0.30 10.96 -9.97
N ALA A 118 1.08 12.03 -9.91
CA ALA A 118 0.74 13.29 -10.57
C ALA A 118 0.65 13.15 -12.10
N GLU A 119 1.55 12.38 -12.70
CA GLU A 119 1.53 12.05 -14.14
C GLU A 119 0.27 11.27 -14.53
N LEU A 120 -0.14 10.29 -13.72
CA LEU A 120 -1.32 9.47 -13.98
C LEU A 120 -2.64 10.22 -13.72
N TYR A 121 -2.62 11.15 -12.77
CA TYR A 121 -3.80 11.91 -12.36
C TYR A 121 -4.07 13.11 -13.26
N ALA A 122 -3.03 13.67 -13.90
CA ALA A 122 -3.19 14.84 -14.77
C ALA A 122 -4.14 14.58 -15.95
N ASP A 123 -5.09 15.50 -16.13
CA ASP A 123 -5.97 15.52 -17.29
C ASP A 123 -5.51 16.64 -18.25
N PRO A 124 -5.08 16.32 -19.47
CA PRO A 124 -4.61 17.30 -20.44
C PRO A 124 -5.70 18.25 -20.95
N LEU A 125 -6.96 18.04 -20.55
CA LEU A 125 -8.08 18.95 -20.84
C LEU A 125 -8.25 20.05 -19.79
N ILE A 126 -7.49 20.02 -18.69
CA ILE A 126 -7.49 21.04 -17.64
C ILE A 126 -6.35 22.01 -17.90
N ASP A 127 -6.62 23.31 -17.90
CA ASP A 127 -5.62 24.36 -18.20
C ASP A 127 -4.96 24.98 -16.94
N GLU A 128 -5.43 24.62 -15.73
CA GLU A 128 -4.97 25.18 -14.45
C GLU A 128 -4.50 24.08 -13.49
N PRO A 129 -3.55 24.36 -12.57
CA PRO A 129 -3.17 23.41 -11.54
C PRO A 129 -4.35 23.05 -10.64
N VAL A 130 -4.42 21.78 -10.22
CA VAL A 130 -5.45 21.26 -9.32
C VAL A 130 -4.83 20.81 -8.01
N THR A 131 -5.48 21.13 -6.90
CA THR A 131 -5.17 20.55 -5.58
C THR A 131 -6.09 19.35 -5.37
N VAL A 132 -5.51 18.16 -5.19
CA VAL A 132 -6.24 16.93 -4.85
C VAL A 132 -5.85 16.46 -3.45
N SER A 133 -6.86 16.15 -2.63
CA SER A 133 -6.65 15.55 -1.30
C SER A 133 -6.74 14.03 -1.41
N VAL A 134 -5.62 13.33 -1.24
CA VAL A 134 -5.58 11.87 -1.32
C VAL A 134 -5.25 11.21 0.00
N GLU A 135 -5.87 10.07 0.29
CA GLU A 135 -5.39 9.16 1.33
C GLU A 135 -4.21 8.35 0.78
N ALA A 136 -3.02 8.61 1.29
CA ALA A 136 -1.82 7.91 0.89
C ALA A 136 -1.59 6.67 1.76
N ALA A 137 -1.18 5.57 1.13
CA ALA A 137 -0.85 4.36 1.84
C ALA A 137 0.26 3.56 1.14
N PHE A 138 0.89 2.66 1.89
CA PHE A 138 1.80 1.67 1.32
C PHE A 138 1.20 0.27 1.44
N TRP A 139 1.00 -0.37 0.30
CA TRP A 139 0.72 -1.79 0.18
C TRP A 139 1.99 -2.60 -0.02
N SER A 140 2.13 -3.64 0.78
CA SER A 140 3.24 -4.57 0.67
C SER A 140 3.17 -5.44 -0.58
N GLN A 141 4.29 -6.10 -0.90
CA GLN A 141 4.28 -7.30 -1.72
C GLN A 141 3.37 -8.39 -1.11
N THR A 142 3.03 -9.40 -1.91
CA THR A 142 2.21 -10.53 -1.44
C THR A 142 3.04 -11.51 -0.62
N PHE A 143 2.56 -11.85 0.57
CA PHE A 143 3.10 -12.91 1.41
C PHE A 143 2.25 -14.17 1.26
N ARG A 144 2.89 -15.33 1.21
CA ARG A 144 2.24 -16.64 1.10
C ARG A 144 2.39 -17.37 2.42
N TYR A 145 1.30 -17.83 3.01
CA TYR A 145 1.31 -18.56 4.26
C TYR A 145 0.61 -19.89 4.09
N ARG A 146 1.15 -20.94 4.68
CA ARG A 146 0.45 -22.21 4.85
C ARG A 146 -0.32 -22.19 6.16
N ILE A 147 -1.59 -22.59 6.14
CA ILE A 147 -2.38 -22.81 7.34
C ILE A 147 -1.88 -24.09 7.99
N ASN A 148 -1.45 -24.01 9.24
CA ASN A 148 -0.96 -25.18 9.97
C ASN A 148 -2.13 -26.09 10.36
N ASP A 149 -1.81 -27.35 10.70
CA ASP A 149 -2.81 -28.38 11.02
C ASP A 149 -3.70 -28.03 12.22
N ASP A 150 -3.28 -27.08 13.06
CA ASP A 150 -4.05 -26.56 14.18
C ASP A 150 -5.21 -25.63 13.79
N GLY A 151 -5.25 -25.17 12.52
CA GLY A 151 -6.22 -24.20 12.02
C GLY A 151 -6.13 -22.82 12.70
N LYS A 152 -5.04 -22.53 13.40
CA LYS A 152 -4.88 -21.31 14.24
C LYS A 152 -3.58 -20.58 14.01
N SER A 153 -2.58 -21.24 13.42
CA SER A 153 -1.29 -20.64 13.13
C SER A 153 -0.96 -20.72 11.64
N LEU A 154 -0.09 -19.79 11.21
CA LEU A 154 0.37 -19.69 9.84
C LEU A 154 1.89 -19.88 9.78
N THR A 155 2.36 -20.58 8.76
CA THR A 155 3.79 -20.68 8.44
C THR A 155 4.08 -19.92 7.17
N LEU A 156 4.88 -18.85 7.26
CA LEU A 156 5.33 -18.09 6.10
C LEU A 156 6.07 -19.03 5.15
N GLN A 157 5.57 -19.12 3.92
CA GLN A 157 6.24 -19.81 2.84
C GLN A 157 7.24 -18.83 2.25
N THR A 158 8.52 -18.97 2.60
CA THR A 158 9.57 -18.32 1.81
C THR A 158 9.42 -18.83 0.38
N PRO A 159 9.39 -17.95 -0.64
CA PRO A 159 9.47 -18.45 -2.01
C PRO A 159 10.69 -19.37 -2.11
N PRO A 160 10.63 -20.48 -2.85
CA PRO A 160 11.83 -21.26 -3.09
C PRO A 160 12.89 -20.31 -3.65
N ALA A 161 14.05 -20.27 -3.01
CA ALA A 161 15.21 -19.59 -3.56
C ALA A 161 15.48 -20.23 -4.94
N ASP A 162 15.54 -19.40 -5.97
CA ASP A 162 15.82 -19.71 -7.37
C ASP A 162 14.71 -20.34 -8.23
N ALA A 163 14.06 -19.49 -9.01
CA ALA A 163 13.82 -19.74 -10.44
C ALA A 163 14.42 -18.57 -11.25
N GLY A 164 15.70 -18.31 -11.04
CA GLY A 164 16.52 -17.46 -11.89
C GLY A 164 17.63 -18.28 -12.54
N ALA A 165 17.30 -19.03 -13.60
CA ALA A 165 18.28 -19.53 -14.57
C ALA A 165 17.59 -20.01 -15.86
N GLN A 166 17.86 -19.28 -16.95
CA GLN A 166 17.86 -19.73 -18.36
C GLN A 166 16.54 -20.24 -18.98
N GLU A 167 15.86 -19.34 -19.70
CA GLU A 167 15.51 -19.67 -21.09
C GLU A 167 16.37 -18.79 -22.01
N THR A 168 17.37 -19.43 -22.61
CA THR A 168 18.08 -18.93 -23.77
C THR A 168 17.07 -18.69 -24.89
N SER A 169 16.88 -17.44 -25.28
CA SER A 169 16.20 -17.12 -26.53
C SER A 169 17.08 -17.64 -27.68
N SER A 170 16.62 -18.70 -28.34
CA SER A 170 17.01 -19.10 -29.68
C SER A 170 15.76 -19.08 -30.54
N CYS A 171 15.59 -17.99 -31.28
CA CYS A 171 15.19 -17.93 -32.70
C CYS A 171 15.35 -16.48 -33.17
#